data_AF-A0A4S4AU68-F1
#
_entry.id   AF-A0A4S4AU68-F1
#
_cell.length_a   1.000
_cell.length_b   1.000
_cell.length_c   1.000
_cell.angle_alpha   90.00
_cell.angle_beta   90.00
_cell.angle_gamma   90.00
#
_symmetry.space_group_name_H-M   'P 1'
#
loop_
_entity.id
_entity.type
_entity.pdbx_description
1 polymer ?
#
loop_
_entity_poly.entity_id
_entity_poly.type
_entity_poly.pdbx_seq_one_letter_code
_entity_poly.pdbx_strand_id
1 'polypeptide(L)'
;MPARKISEVVRGQPILTARGTISVREASRLMTERRVGSIMIVAGDGRLAGIFTERDALARVLADGLDPDRTPIEDVMTRDPLALTPSQPLGHALHLMHDNGFRHVPVVEDGRPVGMISARDALGLEMVAFEAELEQRETITELL
;
A
#
# COMPACT_ATOMS: atom_id res chain seq x y z
N MET A 1 -17.63 11.25 0.84
CA MET A 1 -16.34 10.57 0.58
C MET A 1 -15.35 10.63 1.76
N PRO A 2 -15.09 11.75 2.47
CA PRO A 2 -14.11 11.74 3.57
C PRO A 2 -14.55 10.98 4.83
N ALA A 3 -15.86 10.80 5.05
CA ALA A 3 -16.42 10.17 6.25
C ALA A 3 -16.46 8.63 6.21
N ARG A 4 -16.15 7.98 5.07
CA ARG A 4 -16.09 6.51 4.96
C ARG A 4 -15.05 5.98 5.94
N LYS A 5 -15.36 4.92 6.69
CA LYS A 5 -14.39 4.34 7.63
C LYS A 5 -13.30 3.58 6.89
N ILE A 6 -12.08 3.65 7.38
CA ILE A 6 -10.95 2.88 6.85
C ILE A 6 -11.26 1.37 6.88
N SER A 7 -11.92 0.89 7.93
CA SER A 7 -12.36 -0.51 8.05
C SER A 7 -13.26 -0.99 6.91
N GLU A 8 -13.97 -0.10 6.22
CA GLU A 8 -14.79 -0.45 5.06
C GLU A 8 -13.98 -0.51 3.77
N VAL A 9 -12.80 0.12 3.74
CA VAL A 9 -11.90 0.12 2.58
C VAL A 9 -10.97 -1.08 2.64
N VAL A 10 -10.38 -1.36 3.81
CA VAL A 10 -9.40 -2.45 3.97
C VAL A 10 -10.04 -3.82 4.21
N ARG A 11 -11.38 -3.90 4.29
CA ARG A 11 -12.08 -5.17 4.55
C ARG A 11 -11.78 -6.19 3.45
N GLY A 12 -11.21 -7.33 3.84
CA GLY A 12 -10.89 -8.41 2.90
C GLY A 12 -9.71 -8.11 1.98
N GLN A 13 -8.99 -7.00 2.21
CA GLN A 13 -7.79 -6.67 1.46
C GLN A 13 -6.69 -7.71 1.76
N PRO A 14 -6.05 -8.30 0.73
CA PRO A 14 -4.88 -9.13 0.94
C PRO A 14 -3.72 -8.27 1.45
N ILE A 15 -3.26 -8.57 2.67
CA ILE A 15 -2.18 -7.82 3.31
C ILE A 15 -0.84 -8.35 2.80
N LEU A 16 -0.05 -7.49 2.15
CA LEU A 16 1.34 -7.81 1.79
C LEU A 16 2.29 -7.35 2.89
N THR A 17 2.89 -8.33 3.58
CA THR A 17 3.92 -8.10 4.60
C THR A 17 5.16 -8.96 4.35
N ALA A 18 6.31 -8.52 4.87
CA ALA A 18 7.54 -9.29 4.85
C ALA A 18 8.42 -9.01 6.08
N ARG A 19 9.45 -9.84 6.25
CA ARG A 19 10.58 -9.58 7.17
C ARG A 19 11.51 -8.53 6.56
N GLY A 20 12.18 -7.76 7.40
CA GLY A 20 13.17 -6.77 6.97
C GLY A 20 14.39 -7.37 6.27
N THR A 21 14.64 -8.66 6.48
CA THR A 21 15.80 -9.40 5.98
C THR A 21 15.70 -9.81 4.51
N ILE A 22 14.53 -9.69 3.87
CA ILE A 22 14.41 -10.00 2.43
C ILE A 22 15.11 -8.91 1.61
N SER A 23 15.58 -9.27 0.41
CA SER A 23 16.22 -8.31 -0.47
C SER A 23 15.21 -7.35 -1.11
N VAL A 24 15.69 -6.20 -1.56
CA VAL A 24 14.88 -5.24 -2.34
C VAL A 24 14.31 -5.91 -3.60
N ARG A 25 15.07 -6.77 -4.30
CA ARG A 25 14.55 -7.49 -5.47
C ARG A 25 13.39 -8.42 -5.11
N GLU A 26 13.54 -9.20 -4.04
CA GLU A 26 12.49 -10.12 -3.62
C GLU A 26 11.20 -9.36 -3.26
N ALA A 27 11.33 -8.26 -2.51
CA ALA A 27 10.20 -7.44 -2.16
C ALA A 27 9.52 -6.78 -3.37
N SER A 28 10.33 -6.29 -4.32
CA SER A 28 9.83 -5.70 -5.57
C SER A 28 9.06 -6.73 -6.40
N ARG A 29 9.53 -7.99 -6.41
CA ARG A 29 8.82 -9.11 -7.03
C ARG A 29 7.48 -9.36 -6.33
N LEU A 30 7.46 -9.45 -5.00
CA LEU A 30 6.23 -9.64 -4.23
C LEU A 30 5.22 -8.51 -4.46
N MET A 31 5.68 -7.25 -4.47
CA MET A 31 4.88 -6.09 -4.81
C MET A 31 4.26 -6.20 -6.22
N THR A 32 5.07 -6.62 -7.20
CA THR A 32 4.62 -6.82 -8.59
C THR A 32 3.60 -7.94 -8.71
N GLU A 33 3.85 -9.09 -8.09
CA GLU A 33 2.94 -10.24 -8.07
C GLU A 33 1.58 -9.90 -7.44
N ARG A 34 1.59 -9.04 -6.41
CA ARG A 34 0.37 -8.55 -5.75
C ARG A 34 -0.22 -7.29 -6.37
N ARG A 35 0.43 -6.71 -7.39
CA ARG A 35 0.03 -5.46 -8.06
C ARG A 35 -0.15 -4.29 -7.08
N VAL A 36 0.76 -4.16 -6.13
CA VAL A 36 0.76 -3.09 -5.11
C VAL A 36 2.05 -2.28 -5.17
N GLY A 37 1.96 -0.99 -4.81
CA GLY A 37 3.11 -0.07 -4.83
C GLY A 37 3.92 -0.01 -3.53
N SER A 38 3.58 -0.84 -2.54
CA SER A 38 4.24 -0.85 -1.23
C SER A 38 4.07 -2.16 -0.47
N ILE A 39 4.99 -2.41 0.46
CA ILE A 39 5.02 -3.57 1.35
C ILE A 39 5.26 -3.13 2.79
N MET A 40 4.53 -3.72 3.73
CA MET A 40 4.73 -3.50 5.17
C MET A 40 5.75 -4.47 5.74
N ILE A 41 6.66 -3.96 6.56
CA ILE A 41 7.72 -4.75 7.17
C ILE A 41 7.37 -5.00 8.62
N VAL A 42 7.45 -6.25 9.05
CA VAL A 42 7.05 -6.68 10.39
C VAL A 42 8.23 -7.19 11.22
N ALA A 43 8.25 -6.80 12.49
CA ALA A 43 9.19 -7.27 13.52
C ALA A 43 8.85 -8.70 13.98
N GLY A 44 9.74 -9.32 14.77
CA GLY A 44 9.66 -10.74 15.19
C GLY A 44 8.34 -11.12 15.88
N ASP A 45 7.72 -10.14 16.54
CA ASP A 45 6.46 -10.25 17.28
C ASP A 45 5.21 -9.96 16.41
N GLY A 46 5.42 -9.72 15.11
CA GLY A 46 4.39 -9.40 14.12
C GLY A 46 3.94 -7.93 14.11
N ARG A 47 4.59 -7.05 14.88
CA ARG A 47 4.28 -5.61 14.86
C ARG A 47 4.86 -4.94 13.62
N LEU A 48 4.20 -3.88 13.17
CA LEU A 48 4.71 -3.04 12.08
C LEU A 48 6.04 -2.40 12.51
N ALA A 49 7.08 -2.64 11.71
CA ALA A 49 8.44 -2.10 11.90
C ALA A 49 8.81 -1.07 10.82
N GLY A 50 8.20 -1.18 9.64
CA GLY A 50 8.51 -0.27 8.54
C GLY A 50 7.58 -0.40 7.33
N ILE A 51 7.80 0.46 6.35
CA ILE A 51 7.18 0.39 5.03
C ILE A 51 8.26 0.62 3.97
N PHE A 52 8.15 -0.11 2.87
CA PHE A 52 8.95 0.11 1.67
C PHE A 52 8.03 0.30 0.47
N THR A 53 8.36 1.26 -0.39
CA THR A 53 7.53 1.66 -1.53
C THR A 53 8.33 1.69 -2.83
N GLU A 54 7.64 1.77 -3.97
CA GLU A 54 8.28 2.01 -5.28
C GLU A 54 9.22 3.23 -5.25
N ARG A 55 8.83 4.29 -4.53
CA ARG A 55 9.65 5.50 -4.39
C ARG A 55 10.95 5.23 -3.65
N ASP A 56 10.92 4.36 -2.64
CA ASP A 56 12.12 3.99 -1.88
C ASP A 56 13.07 3.16 -2.76
N ALA A 57 12.54 2.24 -3.58
CA ALA A 57 13.35 1.51 -4.57
C ALA A 57 14.05 2.46 -5.54
N LEU A 58 13.34 3.46 -6.07
CA LEU A 58 13.93 4.46 -6.97
C LEU A 58 14.98 5.32 -6.24
N ALA A 59 14.60 5.90 -5.10
CA ALA A 59 15.35 6.98 -4.47
C ALA A 59 16.50 6.50 -3.58
N ARG A 60 16.39 5.34 -2.92
CA ARG A 60 17.35 4.86 -1.91
C ARG A 60 18.14 3.64 -2.36
N VAL A 61 17.78 3.06 -3.51
CA VAL A 61 18.45 1.86 -4.02
C VAL A 61 19.04 2.17 -5.39
N LEU A 62 18.19 2.47 -6.37
CA LEU A 62 18.66 2.68 -7.74
C LEU A 62 19.45 3.97 -7.92
N ALA A 63 18.95 5.09 -7.39
CA ALA A 63 19.65 6.38 -7.46
C ALA A 63 21.01 6.37 -6.72
N ASP A 64 21.10 5.61 -5.63
CA ASP A 64 22.30 5.49 -4.81
C ASP A 64 23.24 4.35 -5.30
N GLY A 65 22.87 3.64 -6.38
CA GLY A 65 23.69 2.59 -6.98
C GLY A 65 23.84 1.32 -6.12
N LEU A 66 22.91 1.07 -5.19
CA LEU A 66 22.90 -0.14 -4.38
C LEU A 66 22.44 -1.35 -5.19
N ASP A 67 23.00 -2.52 -4.88
CA ASP A 67 22.61 -3.78 -5.50
C ASP A 67 21.29 -4.31 -4.88
N PRO A 68 20.17 -4.36 -5.63
CA PRO A 68 18.89 -4.78 -5.10
C PRO A 68 18.83 -6.27 -4.74
N ASP A 69 19.75 -7.10 -5.23
CA ASP A 69 19.86 -8.52 -4.86
C ASP A 69 20.48 -8.71 -3.48
N ARG A 70 21.31 -7.75 -3.05
CA ARG A 70 22.11 -7.85 -1.83
C ARG A 70 21.68 -6.89 -0.72
N THR A 71 20.88 -5.88 -1.04
CA THR A 71 20.40 -4.87 -0.09
C THR A 71 19.17 -5.40 0.65
N PRO A 72 19.24 -5.63 1.97
CA PRO A 72 18.08 -5.92 2.79
C PRO A 72 17.12 -4.74 2.82
N ILE A 73 15.82 -5.03 2.84
CA ILE A 73 14.81 -3.96 2.90
C ILE A 73 14.92 -3.13 4.18
N GLU A 74 15.30 -3.72 5.31
CA GLU A 74 15.39 -2.98 6.57
C GLU A 74 16.40 -1.83 6.55
N ASP A 75 17.37 -1.87 5.64
CA ASP A 75 18.37 -0.82 5.48
C ASP A 75 17.84 0.38 4.68
N VAL A 76 16.79 0.18 3.87
CA VAL A 76 16.24 1.19 2.95
C VAL A 76 14.76 1.50 3.17
N MET A 77 14.07 0.80 4.07
CA MET A 77 12.68 1.07 4.44
C MET A 77 12.53 2.37 5.24
N THR A 78 11.32 2.92 5.24
CA THR A 78 10.94 3.92 6.24
C THR A 78 10.57 3.20 7.53
N ARG A 79 11.37 3.40 8.58
CA ARG A 79 11.12 2.85 9.93
C ARG A 79 10.02 3.63 10.62
N ASP A 80 9.27 2.95 11.49
CA ASP A 80 8.20 3.54 12.31
C ASP A 80 7.26 4.49 11.54
N PRO A 81 6.66 4.03 10.41
CA PRO A 81 5.86 4.89 9.57
C PRO A 81 4.60 5.35 10.28
N LEU A 82 4.09 6.53 9.89
CA LEU A 82 2.74 6.95 10.27
C LEU A 82 1.74 5.87 9.87
N ALA A 83 0.89 5.47 10.82
CA ALA A 83 -0.10 4.43 10.63
C ALA A 83 -1.45 4.89 11.17
N LEU A 84 -2.52 4.30 10.64
CA LEU A 84 -3.90 4.59 11.02
C LEU A 84 -4.57 3.39 11.66
N THR A 85 -5.65 3.63 12.39
CA THR A 85 -6.52 2.58 12.90
C THR A 85 -7.74 2.40 11.98
N PRO A 86 -8.36 1.20 11.97
CA PRO A 86 -9.54 0.93 11.14
C PRO A 86 -10.75 1.83 11.44
N SER A 87 -10.82 2.42 12.64
CA SER A 87 -11.94 3.27 13.06
C SER A 87 -11.87 4.70 12.51
N GLN A 88 -10.70 5.13 12.04
CA GLN A 88 -10.50 6.48 11.50
C GLN A 88 -11.21 6.66 10.14
N PRO A 89 -11.59 7.91 9.81
CA PRO A 89 -12.18 8.23 8.50
C PRO A 89 -11.11 8.24 7.39
N LEU A 90 -11.49 7.81 6.19
CA LEU A 90 -10.62 7.79 5.01
C LEU A 90 -10.03 9.17 4.69
N GLY A 91 -10.79 10.25 4.93
CA GLY A 91 -10.30 11.61 4.73
C GLY A 91 -9.04 11.93 5.54
N HIS A 92 -8.85 11.29 6.70
CA HIS A 92 -7.64 11.44 7.50
C HIS A 92 -6.41 10.85 6.79
N ALA A 93 -6.57 9.72 6.09
CA ALA A 93 -5.51 9.13 5.28
C ALA A 93 -5.12 10.05 4.11
N LEU A 94 -6.11 10.65 3.43
CA LEU A 94 -5.88 11.58 2.32
C LEU A 94 -5.14 12.84 2.79
N HIS A 95 -5.50 13.36 3.97
CA HIS A 95 -4.82 14.49 4.57
C HIS A 95 -3.37 14.17 4.91
N LEU A 96 -3.09 13.02 5.55
CA LEU A 96 -1.73 12.58 5.82
C LEU A 96 -0.89 12.46 4.54
N MET A 97 -1.47 11.88 3.49
CA MET A 97 -0.80 11.75 2.19
C MET A 97 -0.47 13.12 1.58
N HIS A 98 -1.41 14.06 1.62
CA HIS A 98 -1.21 15.42 1.11
C HIS A 98 -0.09 16.16 1.85
N ASP A 99 -0.16 16.18 3.18
CA ASP A 99 0.75 16.97 4.01
C ASP A 99 2.18 16.41 4.02
N ASN A 100 2.35 15.09 3.89
CA ASN A 100 3.65 14.43 3.99
C ASN A 100 4.22 13.95 2.65
N GLY A 101 3.47 14.10 1.54
CA GLY A 101 3.96 13.78 0.20
C GLY A 101 4.17 12.29 -0.09
N PHE A 102 3.50 11.40 0.65
CA PHE A 102 3.45 9.95 0.37
C PHE A 102 2.06 9.52 -0.08
N ARG A 103 1.95 8.28 -0.58
CA ARG A 103 0.71 7.75 -1.18
C ARG A 103 0.21 6.44 -0.56
N HIS A 104 0.88 5.94 0.46
CA HIS A 104 0.55 4.69 1.12
C HIS A 104 0.64 4.90 2.64
N VAL A 105 -0.38 4.44 3.36
CA VAL A 105 -0.49 4.54 4.82
C VAL A 105 -0.88 3.17 5.37
N PRO A 106 -0.01 2.53 6.17
CA PRO A 106 -0.35 1.31 6.91
C PRO A 106 -1.58 1.50 7.79
N VAL A 107 -2.42 0.47 7.86
CA VAL A 107 -3.50 0.39 8.85
C VAL A 107 -3.13 -0.69 9.85
N VAL A 108 -3.17 -0.34 11.13
CA VAL A 108 -2.76 -1.21 12.24
C VAL A 108 -3.84 -1.29 13.32
N GLU A 109 -3.94 -2.46 13.94
CA GLU A 109 -4.70 -2.69 15.16
C GLU A 109 -3.79 -3.39 16.17
N ASP A 110 -3.70 -2.85 17.40
CA ASP A 110 -2.74 -3.28 18.42
C ASP A 110 -1.26 -3.31 17.94
N GLY A 111 -0.93 -2.45 16.98
CA GLY A 111 0.40 -2.36 16.35
C GLY A 111 0.70 -3.42 15.30
N ARG A 112 -0.27 -4.27 14.96
CA ARG A 112 -0.15 -5.27 13.89
C ARG A 112 -0.82 -4.78 12.60
N PRO A 113 -0.23 -5.02 11.42
CA PRO A 113 -0.86 -4.69 10.15
C PRO A 113 -2.21 -5.39 9.97
N VAL A 114 -3.23 -4.61 9.63
CA VAL A 114 -4.58 -5.10 9.28
C VAL A 114 -5.05 -4.61 7.90
N GLY A 115 -4.27 -3.75 7.24
CA GLY A 115 -4.59 -3.24 5.92
C GLY A 115 -3.63 -2.17 5.44
N MET A 116 -3.91 -1.62 4.26
CA MET A 116 -3.14 -0.53 3.68
C MET A 116 -4.08 0.39 2.91
N ILE A 117 -4.01 1.68 3.21
CA ILE A 117 -4.70 2.72 2.43
C ILE A 117 -3.69 3.35 1.49
N SER A 118 -4.07 3.46 0.23
CA SER A 118 -3.31 4.09 -0.83
C SER A 118 -4.10 5.25 -1.45
N ALA A 119 -3.42 6.12 -2.18
CA ALA A 119 -4.07 7.16 -2.95
C ALA A 119 -5.07 6.60 -3.99
N ARG A 120 -4.91 5.32 -4.41
CA ARG A 120 -5.85 4.65 -5.32
C ARG A 120 -7.19 4.36 -4.64
N ASP A 121 -7.18 4.07 -3.34
CA ASP A 121 -8.41 3.80 -2.58
C ASP A 121 -9.31 5.04 -2.48
N ALA A 122 -8.72 6.24 -2.62
CA ALA A 122 -9.45 7.50 -2.71
C ALA A 122 -10.39 7.55 -3.94
N LEU A 123 -9.94 6.96 -5.06
CA LEU A 123 -10.69 6.87 -6.31
C LEU A 123 -11.70 5.73 -6.30
N GLY A 124 -11.71 4.88 -5.26
CA GLY A 124 -12.33 3.55 -5.30
C GLY A 124 -13.81 3.51 -5.70
N LEU A 125 -14.62 4.51 -5.31
CA LEU A 125 -16.05 4.55 -5.72
C LEU A 125 -16.22 4.98 -7.18
N GLU A 126 -15.40 5.92 -7.65
CA GLU A 126 -15.42 6.42 -9.02
C GLU A 126 -14.87 5.36 -9.98
N MET A 127 -13.84 4.61 -9.55
CA MET A 127 -13.28 3.50 -10.33
C MET A 127 -14.26 2.34 -10.46
N VAL A 128 -14.93 1.93 -9.37
CA VAL A 128 -15.96 0.88 -9.41
C VAL A 128 -17.14 1.28 -10.31
N ALA A 129 -17.57 2.55 -10.24
CA ALA A 129 -18.61 3.05 -11.12
C ALA A 129 -18.17 3.04 -12.60
N PHE A 130 -16.91 3.42 -12.86
CA PHE A 130 -16.33 3.43 -14.19
C PHE A 130 -16.14 2.02 -14.77
N GLU A 131 -15.68 1.05 -13.97
CA GLU A 131 -15.56 -0.37 -14.37
C GLU A 131 -16.92 -0.97 -14.75
N ALA A 132 -17.95 -0.71 -13.94
CA ALA A 132 -19.31 -1.16 -14.24
C ALA A 132 -19.84 -0.54 -15.57
N GLU A 133 -19.50 0.73 -15.84
CA GLU A 133 -19.87 1.39 -17.10
C GLU A 133 -19.14 0.76 -18.31
N LEU A 134 -17.87 0.40 -18.17
CA LEU A 134 -17.09 -0.27 -19.22
C LEU A 134 -17.65 -1.67 -19.54
N GLU A 135 -17.93 -2.49 -18.52
CA GLU A 135 -18.53 -3.82 -18.70
C GLU A 135 -19.90 -3.75 -19.39
N GLN A 136 -20.70 -2.74 -19.05
CA GLN A 136 -22.00 -2.53 -19.67
C GLN A 136 -21.88 -2.17 -21.16
N ARG A 137 -20.85 -1.41 -21.55
CA ARG A 137 -20.57 -1.07 -22.96
C ARG A 137 -20.08 -2.28 -23.76
N GLU A 138 -19.24 -3.13 -23.17
CA GLU A 138 -18.79 -4.37 -23.80
C GLU A 138 -19.98 -5.32 -24.05
N THR A 139 -20.85 -5.50 -23.05
CA THR A 139 -22.05 -6.35 -23.16
C THR A 139 -23.02 -5.85 -24.24
N ILE A 140 -23.22 -4.53 -24.36
CA ILE A 140 -24.10 -3.95 -25.40
C ILE A 140 -23.50 -4.13 -26.80
N THR A 141 -22.17 -4.06 -26.92
CA THR A 141 -21.47 -4.22 -28.21
C THR A 141 -21.49 -5.67 -28.69
N GLU A 142 -21.53 -6.66 -27.79
CA GLU A 142 -21.66 -8.08 -28.15
C GLU A 142 -23.10 -8.50 -28.54
N LEU A 143 -24.12 -7.71 -28.18
CA LEU A 143 -25.53 -7.99 -28.47
C LEU A 143 -26.06 -7.32 -29.76
N LEU A 144 -25.24 -6.49 -30.42
CA LEU A 144 -25.55 -5.79 -31.67
C LEU A 144 -24.74 -6.36 -32.84
#